data_AF-K1WIZ6-F1
#
_entry.id   AF-K1WIZ6-F1
#
_cell.length_a   1.000
_cell.length_b   1.000
_cell.length_c   1.000
_cell.angle_alpha   90.00
_cell.angle_beta   90.00
_cell.angle_gamma   90.00
#
_symmetry.space_group_name_H-M   'P 1'
#
loop_
_entity.id
_entity.type
_entity.pdbx_description
1 polymer ?
#
loop_
_entity_poly.entity_id
_entity_poly.type
_entity_poly.pdbx_seq_one_letter_code
_entity_poly.pdbx_strand_id
1 'polypeptide(L)'
;MKFTTVASIATLLAAPVLSAPTDYTPPGGWESVDYPDGTGENLGYYPPPPGGWENVKYPPGTGSGAVAGTGSGQKDQHEYTSTFAIVALGAEVRNGTAPAPGPADAKGLFYYGLNSKTDTICWEIILYNVIGEYQSPARTATHIHEAAKGASGPPRLAFPNPVGDDKKRVSTGCMTAPFTTGVLANGVDTGTGFKLAQIEANPAGFFTDCHTKLFPLGLVRGQFA
;
A
#
# COMPACT_ATOMS: atom_id res chain seq x y z
N MET A 1 -47.61 -50.42 1.68
CA MET A 1 -47.09 -49.04 1.89
C MET A 1 -45.57 -49.12 1.78
N LYS A 2 -44.97 -48.52 0.74
CA LYS A 2 -43.51 -48.50 0.54
C LYS A 2 -43.05 -47.07 0.90
N PHE A 3 -42.23 -46.93 1.94
CA PHE A 3 -41.61 -45.66 2.30
C PHE A 3 -40.20 -45.62 1.71
N THR A 4 -39.96 -44.68 0.81
CA THR A 4 -38.66 -44.40 0.21
C THR A 4 -37.99 -43.31 1.05
N THR A 5 -36.89 -43.65 1.73
CA THR A 5 -36.11 -42.68 2.51
C THR A 5 -35.16 -41.95 1.55
N VAL A 6 -35.38 -40.65 1.34
CA VAL A 6 -34.44 -39.78 0.63
C VAL A 6 -33.42 -39.28 1.64
N ALA A 7 -32.16 -39.71 1.49
CA ALA A 7 -31.04 -39.16 2.24
C ALA A 7 -30.59 -37.85 1.58
N SER A 8 -30.89 -36.72 2.21
CA SER A 8 -30.34 -35.41 1.84
C SER A 8 -28.90 -35.32 2.31
N ILE A 9 -27.95 -35.31 1.37
CA ILE A 9 -26.55 -34.98 1.63
C ILE A 9 -26.47 -33.47 1.83
N ALA A 10 -26.33 -33.04 3.08
CA ALA A 10 -26.03 -31.65 3.40
C ALA A 10 -24.53 -31.42 3.16
N THR A 11 -24.19 -30.78 2.05
CA THR A 11 -22.85 -30.29 1.77
C THR A 11 -22.54 -29.16 2.75
N LEU A 12 -21.69 -29.42 3.76
CA LEU A 12 -21.12 -28.36 4.59
C LEU A 12 -20.18 -27.51 3.73
N LEU A 13 -20.66 -26.34 3.30
CA LEU A 13 -19.80 -25.26 2.84
C LEU A 13 -18.98 -24.76 4.04
N ALA A 14 -17.70 -25.13 4.09
CA ALA A 14 -16.76 -24.51 4.99
C ALA A 14 -16.60 -23.05 4.56
N ALA A 15 -17.22 -22.12 5.29
CA ALA A 15 -16.95 -20.70 5.12
C ALA A 15 -15.47 -20.45 5.44
N PRO A 16 -14.75 -19.63 4.63
CA PRO A 16 -13.42 -19.21 4.98
C PRO A 16 -13.51 -18.47 6.33
N VAL A 17 -12.75 -18.96 7.31
CA VAL A 17 -12.57 -18.26 8.58
C VAL A 17 -11.71 -17.03 8.26
N LEU A 18 -12.36 -15.94 7.88
CA LEU A 18 -11.75 -14.61 7.98
C LEU A 18 -11.42 -14.42 9.45
N SER A 19 -10.15 -14.57 9.80
CA SER A 19 -9.65 -14.16 11.11
C SER A 19 -10.15 -12.74 11.36
N ALA A 20 -10.79 -12.53 12.51
CA ALA A 20 -11.18 -11.19 12.92
C ALA A 20 -9.94 -10.27 12.78
N PRO A 21 -10.10 -9.03 12.28
CA PRO A 21 -8.98 -8.12 12.13
C PRO A 21 -8.30 -7.98 13.48
N THR A 22 -7.13 -8.60 13.61
CA THR A 22 -6.29 -8.42 14.77
C THR A 22 -5.85 -6.98 14.71
N ASP A 23 -6.24 -6.20 15.71
CA ASP A 23 -5.76 -4.85 15.91
C ASP A 23 -4.24 -4.95 16.14
N TYR A 24 -3.46 -4.87 15.05
CA TYR A 24 -2.02 -5.02 15.13
C TYR A 24 -1.47 -3.72 15.68
N THR A 25 -1.21 -3.74 16.98
CA THR A 25 -0.38 -2.75 17.65
C THR A 25 0.92 -3.48 18.00
N PRO A 26 2.10 -3.01 17.52
CA PRO A 26 3.37 -3.61 17.92
C PRO A 26 3.50 -3.60 19.46
N PRO A 27 4.19 -4.58 20.08
CA PRO A 27 4.35 -4.62 21.52
C PRO A 27 4.91 -3.31 22.06
N GLY A 28 4.13 -2.60 22.88
CA GLY A 28 4.46 -1.28 23.44
C GLY A 28 3.78 -0.06 22.78
N GLY A 29 3.07 -0.25 21.66
CA GLY A 29 2.41 0.84 20.93
C GLY A 29 3.21 1.33 19.73
N TRP A 30 2.56 2.08 18.82
CA TRP A 30 3.27 2.68 17.68
C TRP A 30 4.29 3.75 18.11
N GLU A 31 4.08 4.37 19.27
CA GLU A 31 5.02 5.33 19.86
C GLU A 31 6.29 4.66 20.43
N SER A 32 6.27 3.35 20.69
CA SER A 32 7.42 2.61 21.22
C SER A 32 8.29 1.97 20.14
N VAL A 33 7.99 2.22 18.86
CA VAL A 33 8.76 1.66 17.75
C VAL A 33 9.96 2.57 17.51
N ASP A 34 11.15 2.04 17.73
CA ASP A 34 12.39 2.74 17.39
C ASP A 34 12.50 2.87 15.86
N TYR A 35 12.53 4.12 15.39
CA TYR A 35 12.77 4.45 13.99
C TYR A 35 14.29 4.45 13.75
N PRO A 36 14.81 3.60 12.84
CA PRO A 36 16.25 3.54 12.61
C PRO A 36 16.78 4.88 12.05
N ASP A 37 17.91 5.35 12.60
CA ASP A 37 18.65 6.51 12.09
C ASP A 37 19.05 6.28 10.61
N GLY A 38 18.88 7.29 9.76
CA GLY A 38 19.28 7.22 8.35
C GLY A 38 18.22 6.75 7.34
N THR A 39 16.97 6.49 7.74
CA THR A 39 15.89 6.29 6.74
C THR A 39 15.53 7.62 6.08
N GLY A 40 15.91 7.82 4.81
CA GLY A 40 15.66 9.04 4.04
C GLY A 40 16.83 10.03 3.97
N GLU A 41 17.85 9.85 4.80
CA GLU A 41 19.07 10.67 4.79
C GLU A 41 20.06 10.04 3.80
N ASN A 42 20.01 10.46 2.52
CA ASN A 42 21.07 10.33 1.49
C ASN A 42 20.57 10.57 0.03
N LEU A 43 19.41 11.21 -0.18
CA LEU A 43 18.95 11.57 -1.53
C LEU A 43 19.30 13.03 -1.86
N GLY A 44 20.05 13.24 -2.94
CA GLY A 44 20.64 14.54 -3.30
C GLY A 44 19.60 15.65 -3.52
N TYR A 45 19.84 16.81 -2.90
CA TYR A 45 19.11 18.05 -3.10
C TYR A 45 19.27 18.57 -4.54
N TYR A 46 18.17 18.80 -5.26
CA TYR A 46 18.18 19.45 -6.57
C TYR A 46 17.48 20.82 -6.47
N PRO A 47 18.19 21.94 -6.75
CA PRO A 47 17.61 23.27 -6.60
C PRO A 47 16.52 23.56 -7.65
N PRO A 48 15.60 24.50 -7.38
CA PRO A 48 14.53 24.89 -8.30
C PRO A 48 15.08 25.40 -9.65
N PRO A 49 14.34 25.24 -10.76
CA PRO A 49 14.69 25.84 -12.04
C PRO A 49 14.60 27.38 -11.97
N PRO A 50 15.33 28.13 -12.83
CA PRO A 50 15.29 29.59 -12.85
C PRO A 50 13.86 30.11 -12.99
N GLY A 51 13.37 30.84 -11.98
CA GLY A 51 12.04 31.45 -11.97
C GLY A 51 11.00 30.79 -11.06
N GLY A 52 11.35 29.79 -10.25
CA GLY A 52 10.44 29.27 -9.22
C GLY A 52 9.32 28.34 -9.74
N TRP A 53 8.80 27.50 -8.85
CA TRP A 53 7.85 26.43 -9.18
C TRP A 53 6.42 26.94 -9.46
N GLU A 54 6.16 28.22 -9.21
CA GLU A 54 4.93 28.95 -9.54
C GLU A 54 4.69 29.10 -11.05
N ASN A 55 5.74 28.93 -11.87
CA ASN A 55 5.67 29.10 -13.32
C ASN A 55 5.42 27.79 -14.10
N VAL A 56 5.29 26.66 -13.40
CA VAL A 56 4.98 25.35 -14.02
C VAL A 56 3.46 25.24 -14.24
N LYS A 57 3.01 25.26 -15.49
CA LYS A 57 1.59 25.08 -15.85
C LYS A 57 1.23 23.60 -15.95
N TYR A 58 0.33 23.15 -15.08
CA TYR A 58 -0.20 21.77 -15.09
C TYR A 58 -1.36 21.61 -16.09
N PRO A 59 -1.58 20.41 -16.67
CA PRO A 59 -2.67 20.15 -17.62
C PRO A 59 -4.06 20.22 -16.96
N PRO A 60 -5.12 20.67 -17.67
CA PRO A 60 -6.49 20.62 -17.17
C PRO A 60 -7.06 19.20 -17.13
N GLY A 61 -7.74 18.80 -16.04
CA GLY A 61 -8.49 17.53 -15.97
C GLY A 61 -8.31 16.69 -14.70
N THR A 62 -7.57 17.15 -13.69
CA THR A 62 -7.47 16.47 -12.39
C THR A 62 -8.79 16.57 -11.61
N GLY A 63 -9.61 15.50 -11.60
CA GLY A 63 -10.74 15.36 -10.68
C GLY A 63 -12.10 14.95 -11.24
N SER A 64 -12.21 14.43 -12.46
CA SER A 64 -13.51 13.95 -12.96
C SER A 64 -13.37 12.66 -13.75
N GLY A 65 -14.04 11.61 -13.27
CA GLY A 65 -14.19 10.33 -13.97
C GLY A 65 -13.16 9.28 -13.60
N ALA A 66 -13.57 8.33 -12.75
CA ALA A 66 -13.03 6.98 -12.85
C ALA A 66 -13.31 6.48 -14.28
N VAL A 67 -12.25 6.36 -15.07
CA VAL A 67 -12.29 5.65 -16.34
C VAL A 67 -11.30 4.50 -16.19
N ALA A 68 -11.72 3.29 -16.54
CA ALA A 68 -10.80 2.21 -16.85
C ALA A 68 -9.94 2.70 -18.04
N GLY A 69 -8.82 3.33 -17.71
CA GLY A 69 -7.94 3.98 -18.65
C GLY A 69 -6.87 2.99 -19.09
N THR A 70 -6.99 2.52 -20.32
CA THR A 70 -5.95 1.84 -21.07
C THR A 70 -4.65 2.65 -21.02
N GLY A 71 -3.69 2.22 -20.20
CA GLY A 71 -2.38 2.86 -20.11
C GLY A 71 -1.71 2.88 -21.48
N SER A 72 -1.59 4.08 -22.05
CA SER A 72 -0.81 4.35 -23.25
C SER A 72 0.67 4.49 -22.86
N GLY A 73 1.54 3.61 -23.34
CA GLY A 73 2.91 4.03 -23.68
C GLY A 73 4.10 3.18 -23.24
N GLN A 74 3.91 2.09 -22.49
CA GLN A 74 4.93 1.03 -22.36
C GLN A 74 4.21 -0.30 -22.50
N LYS A 75 4.56 -1.08 -23.53
CA LYS A 75 4.25 -2.52 -23.52
C LYS A 75 5.17 -3.14 -22.48
N ASP A 76 4.80 -3.06 -21.22
CA ASP A 76 5.51 -3.78 -20.18
C ASP A 76 5.45 -5.26 -20.54
N GLN A 77 6.62 -5.86 -20.74
CA GLN A 77 6.80 -7.25 -21.15
C GLN A 77 6.40 -8.25 -20.04
N HIS A 78 5.72 -7.79 -18.99
CA HIS A 78 5.31 -8.59 -17.86
C HIS A 78 3.84 -9.00 -18.02
N GLU A 79 3.59 -10.31 -18.14
CA GLU A 79 2.23 -10.86 -18.04
C GLU A 79 1.73 -10.60 -16.60
N TYR A 80 0.64 -9.85 -16.43
CA TYR A 80 0.01 -9.66 -15.12
C TYR A 80 -1.18 -10.60 -14.96
N THR A 81 -1.26 -11.27 -13.81
CA THR A 81 -2.44 -12.03 -13.37
C THR A 81 -3.55 -11.11 -12.86
N SER A 82 -3.19 -9.94 -12.33
CA SER A 82 -4.15 -8.91 -11.91
C SER A 82 -3.54 -7.50 -11.94
N THR A 83 -4.40 -6.48 -11.97
CA THR A 83 -4.00 -5.08 -11.82
C THR A 83 -4.90 -4.36 -10.81
N PHE A 84 -4.35 -3.39 -10.09
CA PHE A 84 -5.05 -2.57 -9.11
C PHE A 84 -4.75 -1.10 -9.33
N ALA A 85 -5.76 -0.25 -9.14
CA ALA A 85 -5.65 1.20 -9.14
C ALA A 85 -6.30 1.73 -7.87
N ILE A 86 -5.49 2.19 -6.92
CA ILE A 86 -5.92 2.56 -5.58
C ILE A 86 -5.72 4.05 -5.37
N VAL A 87 -6.75 4.72 -4.86
CA VAL A 87 -6.65 6.09 -4.38
C VAL A 87 -6.48 6.06 -2.87
N ALA A 88 -5.39 6.65 -2.39
CA ALA A 88 -5.09 6.80 -0.99
C ALA A 88 -5.28 8.25 -0.53
N LEU A 89 -5.88 8.45 0.64
CA LEU A 89 -6.20 9.77 1.18
C LEU A 89 -5.72 9.88 2.63
N GLY A 90 -5.42 11.10 3.08
CA GLY A 90 -5.09 11.35 4.49
C GLY A 90 -6.23 11.03 5.46
N ALA A 91 -7.49 11.17 5.02
CA ALA A 91 -8.68 10.85 5.84
C ALA A 91 -8.86 9.34 6.13
N GLU A 92 -8.17 8.48 5.38
CA GLU A 92 -8.27 7.03 5.52
C GLU A 92 -7.22 6.45 6.47
N VAL A 93 -6.32 7.28 7.02
CA VAL A 93 -5.23 6.88 7.92
C VAL A 93 -5.79 6.40 9.27
N ARG A 94 -5.19 5.34 9.84
CA ARG A 94 -5.66 4.68 11.05
C ARG A 94 -4.51 4.37 12.02
N ASN A 95 -4.80 4.43 13.31
CA ASN A 95 -3.99 3.90 14.40
C ASN A 95 -4.78 2.78 15.07
N GLY A 96 -4.44 1.54 14.74
CA GLY A 96 -5.29 0.41 15.05
C GLY A 96 -6.62 0.53 14.30
N THR A 97 -7.75 0.55 15.01
CA THR A 97 -9.06 0.85 14.42
C THR A 97 -9.48 2.32 14.51
N ALA A 98 -8.71 3.15 15.22
CA ALA A 98 -9.04 4.56 15.42
C ALA A 98 -8.59 5.41 14.22
N PRO A 99 -9.32 6.46 13.82
CA PRO A 99 -8.82 7.45 12.88
C PRO A 99 -7.53 8.12 13.38
N ALA A 100 -6.58 8.33 12.49
CA ALA A 100 -5.36 9.10 12.76
C ALA A 100 -5.23 10.26 11.76
N PRO A 101 -4.57 11.35 12.14
CA PRO A 101 -4.46 12.53 11.28
C PRO A 101 -3.49 12.27 10.12
N GLY A 102 -3.97 12.46 8.89
CA GLY A 102 -3.16 12.69 7.69
C GLY A 102 -3.49 14.07 7.07
N PRO A 103 -2.67 14.62 6.16
CA PRO A 103 -3.00 15.89 5.50
C PRO A 103 -4.29 15.76 4.69
N ALA A 104 -5.18 16.75 4.83
CA ALA A 104 -6.49 16.73 4.19
C ALA A 104 -6.42 16.81 2.65
N ASP A 105 -5.35 17.42 2.12
CA ASP A 105 -5.10 17.61 0.69
C ASP A 105 -4.07 16.63 0.10
N ALA A 106 -3.48 15.75 0.92
CA ALA A 106 -2.58 14.70 0.44
C ALA A 106 -3.37 13.61 -0.28
N LYS A 107 -2.83 13.18 -1.43
CA LYS A 107 -3.44 12.14 -2.26
C LYS A 107 -2.38 11.21 -2.85
N GLY A 108 -2.58 9.91 -2.72
CA GLY A 108 -1.80 8.89 -3.41
C GLY A 108 -2.61 8.22 -4.52
N LEU A 109 -1.95 7.94 -5.63
CA LEU A 109 -2.40 7.04 -6.69
C LEU A 109 -1.41 5.88 -6.75
N PHE A 110 -1.89 4.67 -6.52
CA PHE A 110 -1.09 3.47 -6.49
C PHE A 110 -1.60 2.52 -7.57
N TYR A 111 -0.82 2.36 -8.63
CA TYR A 111 -1.09 1.41 -9.69
C TYR A 111 -0.17 0.21 -9.50
N TYR A 112 -0.77 -0.98 -9.46
CA TYR A 112 -0.04 -2.22 -9.31
C TYR A 112 -0.40 -3.20 -10.43
N GLY A 113 0.62 -3.85 -10.99
CA GLY A 113 0.47 -5.06 -11.81
C GLY A 113 1.09 -6.23 -11.08
N LEU A 114 0.31 -7.26 -10.77
CA LEU A 114 0.77 -8.45 -10.06
C LEU A 114 0.85 -9.61 -11.04
N ASN A 115 1.86 -10.45 -10.88
CA ASN A 115 1.94 -11.78 -11.44
C ASN A 115 2.15 -12.78 -10.30
N SER A 116 1.08 -13.42 -9.84
CA SER A 116 1.11 -14.40 -8.76
C SER A 116 1.73 -15.74 -9.17
N LYS A 117 1.90 -16.02 -10.47
CA LYS A 117 2.62 -17.20 -10.95
C LYS A 117 4.14 -17.05 -10.72
N THR A 118 4.66 -15.83 -10.87
CA THR A 118 6.09 -15.52 -10.67
C THR A 118 6.38 -14.79 -9.35
N ASP A 119 5.35 -14.46 -8.57
CA ASP A 119 5.41 -13.55 -7.43
C ASP A 119 6.13 -12.22 -7.76
N THR A 120 5.81 -11.65 -8.92
CA THR A 120 6.34 -10.35 -9.37
C THR A 120 5.27 -9.27 -9.26
N ILE A 121 5.61 -8.14 -8.64
CA ILE A 121 4.77 -6.94 -8.61
C ILE A 121 5.50 -5.79 -9.28
N CYS A 122 4.83 -5.14 -10.22
CA CYS A 122 5.25 -3.88 -10.82
C CYS A 122 4.33 -2.75 -10.33
N TRP A 123 4.86 -1.54 -10.23
CA TRP A 123 4.11 -0.40 -9.72
C TRP A 123 4.40 0.90 -10.45
N GLU A 124 3.39 1.78 -10.41
CA GLU A 124 3.53 3.22 -10.53
C GLU A 124 2.81 3.85 -9.34
N ILE A 125 3.55 4.58 -8.51
CA ILE A 125 3.05 5.24 -7.31
C ILE A 125 3.27 6.72 -7.48
N ILE A 126 2.20 7.50 -7.37
CA ILE A 126 2.22 8.96 -7.49
C ILE A 126 1.59 9.54 -6.23
N LEU A 127 2.35 10.34 -5.49
CA LEU A 127 1.86 11.05 -4.33
C LEU A 127 1.82 12.54 -4.61
N TYR A 128 0.76 13.20 -4.18
CA TYR A 128 0.55 14.64 -4.30
C TYR A 128 0.44 15.28 -2.92
N ASN A 129 0.94 16.51 -2.81
CA ASN A 129 0.93 17.30 -1.57
C ASN A 129 1.56 16.55 -0.39
N VAL A 130 2.76 16.01 -0.62
CA VAL A 130 3.54 15.26 0.37
C VAL A 130 4.51 16.20 1.06
N ILE A 131 4.31 16.45 2.34
CA ILE A 131 5.25 17.28 3.12
C ILE A 131 6.13 16.43 4.02
N GLY A 132 7.38 16.86 4.18
CA GLY A 132 8.36 16.26 5.08
C GLY A 132 9.13 15.09 4.48
N GLU A 133 10.19 14.73 5.17
CA GLU A 133 11.06 13.61 4.81
C GLU A 133 10.39 12.28 5.12
N TYR A 134 10.74 11.25 4.37
CA TYR A 134 10.27 9.89 4.62
C TYR A 134 10.80 9.36 5.96
N GLN A 135 9.96 8.64 6.69
CA GLN A 135 10.33 7.94 7.91
C GLN A 135 9.43 6.72 8.09
N SER A 136 10.00 5.59 8.48
CA SER A 136 9.26 4.36 8.73
C SER A 136 10.09 3.40 9.60
N PRO A 137 9.45 2.52 10.38
CA PRO A 137 10.13 1.39 11.00
C PRO A 137 10.57 0.33 9.99
N ALA A 138 9.93 0.29 8.81
CA ALA A 138 10.35 -0.56 7.70
C ALA A 138 11.52 0.07 6.94
N ARG A 139 12.12 -0.70 6.02
CA ARG A 139 13.26 -0.26 5.18
C ARG A 139 12.96 1.00 4.37
N THR A 140 11.70 1.18 3.99
CA THR A 140 11.18 2.37 3.31
C THR A 140 9.85 2.75 3.94
N ALA A 141 9.26 3.86 3.50
CA ALA A 141 8.05 4.45 4.07
C ALA A 141 6.82 4.31 3.17
N THR A 142 6.87 3.42 2.17
CA THR A 142 5.76 3.18 1.24
C THR A 142 5.51 1.68 1.18
N HIS A 143 4.29 1.24 1.47
CA HIS A 143 4.04 -0.17 1.75
C HIS A 143 2.73 -0.68 1.17
N ILE A 144 2.63 -2.01 1.10
CA ILE A 144 1.35 -2.72 1.18
C ILE A 144 1.30 -3.44 2.53
N HIS A 145 0.19 -3.29 3.23
CA HIS A 145 -0.13 -3.93 4.51
C HIS A 145 -1.27 -4.94 4.34
N GLU A 146 -1.29 -5.94 5.24
CA GLU A 146 -2.38 -6.90 5.37
C GLU A 146 -3.27 -6.53 6.55
N ALA A 147 -4.44 -5.93 6.28
CA ALA A 147 -5.52 -5.73 7.24
C ALA A 147 -6.85 -5.45 6.54
N ALA A 148 -7.94 -5.73 7.27
CA ALA A 148 -9.28 -5.32 6.86
C ALA A 148 -9.40 -3.79 6.78
N LYS A 149 -10.40 -3.32 6.02
CA LYS A 149 -10.72 -1.90 5.91
C LYS A 149 -10.98 -1.28 7.27
N GLY A 150 -10.24 -0.20 7.56
CA GLY A 150 -10.36 0.55 8.81
C GLY A 150 -9.50 0.03 9.96
N ALA A 151 -8.68 -1.00 9.74
CA ALA A 151 -7.72 -1.51 10.72
C ALA A 151 -6.26 -1.35 10.23
N SER A 152 -5.34 -1.26 11.18
CA SER A 152 -3.90 -1.38 10.96
C SER A 152 -3.48 -2.85 10.91
N GLY A 153 -2.38 -3.13 10.21
CA GLY A 153 -1.79 -4.46 10.07
C GLY A 153 -0.29 -4.37 9.81
N PRO A 154 0.45 -5.49 9.81
CA PRO A 154 1.87 -5.49 9.49
C PRO A 154 2.10 -5.18 7.99
N PRO A 155 3.20 -4.49 7.63
CA PRO A 155 3.58 -4.36 6.23
C PRO A 155 3.98 -5.72 5.67
N ARG A 156 3.64 -5.99 4.42
CA ARG A 156 4.04 -7.21 3.68
C ARG A 156 5.00 -6.90 2.54
N LEU A 157 4.95 -5.69 1.99
CA LEU A 157 5.84 -5.19 0.95
C LEU A 157 6.32 -3.79 1.32
N ALA A 158 7.59 -3.50 1.05
CA ALA A 158 8.18 -2.17 1.18
C ALA A 158 8.73 -1.76 -0.19
N PHE A 159 8.28 -0.62 -0.70
CA PHE A 159 8.65 -0.09 -2.02
C PHE A 159 9.66 1.03 -1.89
N PRO A 160 10.55 1.24 -2.88
CA PRO A 160 11.32 2.48 -2.97
C PRO A 160 10.39 3.69 -2.84
N ASN A 161 10.72 4.59 -1.92
CA ASN A 161 9.91 5.78 -1.66
C ASN A 161 9.79 6.62 -2.94
N PRO A 162 8.59 7.15 -3.25
CA PRO A 162 8.41 8.11 -4.33
C PRO A 162 9.38 9.29 -4.20
N VAL A 163 9.99 9.70 -5.31
CA VAL A 163 10.94 10.82 -5.34
C VAL A 163 10.32 11.99 -6.09
N GLY A 164 10.53 13.19 -5.58
CA GLY A 164 10.02 14.43 -6.16
C GLY A 164 9.99 15.54 -5.12
N ASP A 165 9.24 16.59 -5.40
CA ASP A 165 9.05 17.72 -4.49
C ASP A 165 7.80 17.52 -3.60
N ASP A 166 7.46 18.53 -2.80
CA ASP A 166 6.30 18.44 -1.93
C ASP A 166 4.96 18.45 -2.69
N LYS A 167 4.94 18.87 -3.96
CA LYS A 167 3.72 18.87 -4.78
C LYS A 167 3.47 17.51 -5.42
N LYS A 168 4.54 16.83 -5.86
CA LYS A 168 4.43 15.52 -6.52
C LYS A 168 5.68 14.67 -6.32
N ARG A 169 5.51 13.46 -5.83
CA ARG A 169 6.55 12.41 -5.73
C ARG A 169 6.14 11.16 -6.51
N VAL A 170 7.07 10.51 -7.19
CA VAL A 170 6.80 9.34 -8.04
C VAL A 170 7.78 8.19 -7.77
N SER A 171 7.28 6.95 -7.70
CA SER A 171 8.08 5.73 -7.70
C SER A 171 7.54 4.79 -8.78
N THR A 172 8.42 4.21 -9.59
CA THR A 172 8.09 3.17 -10.55
C THR A 172 9.10 2.04 -10.45
N GLY A 173 8.67 0.81 -10.73
CA GLY A 173 9.57 -0.32 -10.71
C GLY A 173 8.85 -1.66 -10.69
N CYS A 174 9.64 -2.72 -10.61
CA CYS A 174 9.16 -4.07 -10.38
C CYS A 174 10.04 -4.76 -9.35
N MET A 175 9.47 -5.67 -8.57
CA MET A 175 10.20 -6.54 -7.66
C MET A 175 9.56 -7.93 -7.63
N THR A 176 10.39 -8.93 -7.41
CA THR A 176 9.99 -10.33 -7.34
C THR A 176 10.33 -10.86 -5.95
N ALA A 177 9.49 -11.77 -5.44
CA ALA A 177 9.75 -12.45 -4.17
C ALA A 177 11.15 -13.10 -4.13
N PRO A 178 11.76 -13.29 -2.94
CA PRO A 178 11.20 -13.05 -1.61
C PRO A 178 11.08 -11.57 -1.23
N PHE A 179 9.94 -11.20 -0.66
CA PHE A 179 9.72 -9.86 -0.13
C PHE A 179 10.21 -9.74 1.31
N THR A 180 10.68 -8.56 1.67
CA THR A 180 11.11 -8.23 3.03
C THR A 180 10.74 -6.79 3.34
N THR A 181 10.39 -6.50 4.59
CA THR A 181 10.01 -5.15 5.03
C THR A 181 11.05 -4.54 5.97
N GLY A 182 11.86 -5.37 6.62
CA GLY A 182 12.74 -4.97 7.73
C GLY A 182 12.04 -4.91 9.08
N VAL A 183 10.71 -5.01 9.13
CA VAL A 183 9.96 -5.06 10.40
C VAL A 183 9.90 -6.51 10.86
N LEU A 184 10.25 -6.77 12.12
CA LEU A 184 10.19 -8.10 12.71
C LEU A 184 8.94 -8.25 13.58
N ALA A 185 8.18 -9.32 13.36
CA ALA A 185 7.15 -9.79 14.27
C ALA A 185 7.58 -11.16 14.83
N ASN A 186 7.70 -11.26 16.16
CA ASN A 186 8.20 -12.47 16.84
C ASN A 186 9.54 -12.97 16.28
N GLY A 187 10.44 -12.04 15.91
CA GLY A 187 11.77 -12.36 15.37
C GLY A 187 11.80 -12.73 13.89
N VAL A 188 10.67 -12.64 13.16
CA VAL A 188 10.57 -12.96 11.73
C VAL A 188 10.16 -11.72 10.94
N ASP A 189 10.80 -11.45 9.80
CA ASP A 189 10.45 -10.32 8.94
C ASP A 189 9.01 -10.46 8.43
N THR A 190 8.21 -9.41 8.52
CA THR A 190 6.78 -9.45 8.21
C THR A 190 6.48 -9.69 6.73
N GLY A 191 7.45 -9.53 5.83
CA GLY A 191 7.36 -9.93 4.42
C GLY A 191 7.70 -11.40 4.17
N THR A 192 8.31 -12.10 5.14
CA THR A 192 8.73 -13.50 4.99
C THR A 192 7.54 -14.40 4.67
N GLY A 193 7.63 -15.14 3.57
CA GLY A 193 6.59 -16.09 3.15
C GLY A 193 5.35 -15.45 2.53
N PHE A 194 5.29 -14.12 2.43
CA PHE A 194 4.19 -13.42 1.76
C PHE A 194 4.14 -13.74 0.26
N LYS A 195 2.93 -13.92 -0.27
CA LYS A 195 2.66 -14.29 -1.67
C LYS A 195 1.66 -13.35 -2.30
N LEU A 196 1.89 -12.95 -3.56
CA LEU A 196 0.97 -12.03 -4.26
C LEU A 196 -0.41 -12.66 -4.48
N ALA A 197 -0.49 -13.99 -4.57
CA ALA A 197 -1.74 -14.73 -4.62
C ALA A 197 -2.67 -14.44 -3.42
N GLN A 198 -2.14 -13.99 -2.27
CA GLN A 198 -2.95 -13.62 -1.11
C GLN A 198 -3.73 -12.32 -1.35
N ILE A 199 -3.13 -11.33 -2.03
CA ILE A 199 -3.82 -10.10 -2.44
C ILE A 199 -4.93 -10.43 -3.44
N GLU A 200 -4.64 -11.28 -4.42
CA GLU A 200 -5.62 -11.67 -5.44
C GLU A 200 -6.81 -12.44 -4.84
N ALA A 201 -6.55 -13.29 -3.85
CA ALA A 201 -7.59 -14.06 -3.17
C ALA A 201 -8.48 -13.19 -2.25
N ASN A 202 -7.93 -12.13 -1.64
CA ASN A 202 -8.66 -11.27 -0.72
C ASN A 202 -8.18 -9.81 -0.79
N PRO A 203 -8.50 -9.05 -1.85
CA PRO A 203 -8.04 -7.66 -1.98
C PRO A 203 -8.57 -6.76 -0.85
N ALA A 204 -9.78 -7.00 -0.35
CA ALA A 204 -10.34 -6.26 0.78
C ALA A 204 -9.54 -6.44 2.10
N GLY A 205 -8.63 -7.41 2.16
CA GLY A 205 -7.69 -7.62 3.26
C GLY A 205 -6.36 -6.88 3.12
N PHE A 206 -6.17 -6.03 2.09
CA PHE A 206 -4.93 -5.30 1.86
C PHE A 206 -5.14 -3.81 1.61
N PHE A 207 -4.21 -3.01 2.12
CA PHE A 207 -4.17 -1.57 1.88
C PHE A 207 -2.75 -1.13 1.55
N THR A 208 -2.64 0.00 0.86
CA THR A 208 -1.37 0.70 0.63
C THR A 208 -1.32 1.97 1.44
N ASP A 209 -0.13 2.37 1.84
CA ASP A 209 0.10 3.63 2.52
C ASP A 209 1.47 4.24 2.17
N CYS A 210 1.68 5.43 2.70
CA CYS A 210 2.96 6.10 2.72
C CYS A 210 3.09 6.91 4.02
N HIS A 211 4.31 7.09 4.54
CA HIS A 211 4.58 7.82 5.78
C HIS A 211 5.62 8.92 5.57
N THR A 212 5.58 9.97 6.39
CA THR A 212 6.65 10.97 6.50
C THR A 212 6.91 11.27 7.99
N LYS A 213 8.01 11.95 8.32
CA LYS A 213 8.33 12.38 9.70
C LYS A 213 7.19 13.18 10.35
N LEU A 214 6.42 13.92 9.55
CA LEU A 214 5.27 14.70 10.03
C LEU A 214 4.00 13.85 10.22
N PHE A 215 3.91 12.72 9.51
CA PHE A 215 2.76 11.81 9.53
C PHE A 215 3.23 10.35 9.70
N PRO A 216 3.83 10.01 10.85
CA PRO A 216 4.43 8.70 11.09
C PRO A 216 3.39 7.57 11.12
N LEU A 217 2.14 7.86 11.45
CA LEU A 217 1.02 6.91 11.39
C LEU A 217 0.43 6.74 9.98
N GLY A 218 0.83 7.60 9.03
CA GLY A 218 0.40 7.55 7.65
C GLY A 218 0.12 8.96 7.10
N LEU A 219 0.75 9.28 5.98
CA LEU A 219 0.45 10.44 5.15
C LEU A 219 -0.83 10.20 4.34
N VAL A 220 -0.94 9.02 3.72
CA VAL A 220 -2.11 8.60 2.94
C VAL A 220 -2.33 7.10 3.13
N ARG A 221 -3.58 6.64 3.08
CA ARG A 221 -3.95 5.22 3.09
C ARG A 221 -5.05 4.94 2.07
N GLY A 222 -5.01 3.77 1.41
CA GLY A 222 -6.04 3.32 0.47
C GLY A 222 -6.21 1.81 0.46
N GLN A 223 -7.46 1.33 0.53
CA GLN A 223 -7.78 -0.11 0.47
C GLN A 223 -7.77 -0.61 -0.99
N PHE A 224 -7.43 -1.88 -1.21
CA PHE A 224 -7.47 -2.52 -2.54
C PHE A 224 -8.91 -2.78 -3.04
N ALA A 225 -9.91 -2.85 -2.15
CA ALA A 225 -11.33 -3.02 -2.47
C ALA A 225 -12.25 -2.36 -1.42
#